data_AF-A0A5N4B4K8-F1
#
_entry.id   AF-A0A5N4B4K8-F1
#
_cell.length_a   1.000
_cell.length_b   1.000
_cell.length_c   1.000
_cell.angle_alpha   90.00
_cell.angle_beta   90.00
_cell.angle_gamma   90.00
#
_symmetry.space_group_name_H-M   'P 1'
#
loop_
_entity.id
_entity.type
_entity.pdbx_description
1 polymer ?
#
loop_
_entity_poly.entity_id
_entity_poly.type
_entity_poly.pdbx_seq_one_letter_code
_entity_poly.pdbx_strand_id
1 'polypeptide(L)'
;MGANVDVDESTVAKEALVFMLVSINSNWKVPVGYFLTAGLGVDQKSSLIRTCLTLLQETGVNVISITFDGLSTNFSLMTNLGCQINTDLQLKPYFR
;
A
#
# COMPACT_ATOMS: atom_id res chain seq x y z
N MET A 1 21.85 31.59 22.36
CA MET A 1 21.70 30.24 22.95
C MET A 1 20.22 30.05 23.24
N GLY A 2 19.49 29.41 22.32
CA GLY A 2 18.07 29.11 22.47
C GLY A 2 17.91 27.74 23.11
N ALA A 3 17.10 27.67 24.16
CA ALA A 3 16.93 26.53 25.04
C ALA A 3 16.48 25.28 24.28
N ASN A 4 17.14 24.16 24.64
CA ASN A 4 16.69 22.78 24.61
C ASN A 4 15.26 22.58 24.07
N VAL A 5 15.13 22.56 22.74
CA VAL A 5 14.02 21.86 22.11
C VAL A 5 14.37 20.39 22.24
N ASP A 6 13.75 19.73 23.21
CA ASP A 6 13.64 18.28 23.22
C ASP A 6 13.00 17.91 21.89
N VAL A 7 13.84 17.55 20.92
CA VAL A 7 13.35 17.00 19.66
C VAL A 7 12.81 15.66 20.10
N ASP A 8 11.49 15.57 20.30
CA ASP A 8 10.80 14.28 20.39
C ASP A 8 11.52 13.36 19.40
N GLU A 9 12.12 12.27 19.89
CA GLU A 9 12.77 11.28 19.03
C GLU A 9 11.66 10.68 18.16
N SER A 10 11.28 11.39 17.10
CA SER A 10 10.45 10.87 16.03
C SER A 10 11.25 9.72 15.49
N THR A 11 10.82 8.49 15.80
CA THR A 11 11.53 7.28 15.39
C THR A 11 11.91 7.41 13.92
N VAL A 12 13.21 7.42 13.64
CA VAL A 12 13.74 7.62 12.28
C VAL A 12 13.03 6.66 11.34
N ALA A 13 12.48 7.20 10.24
CA ALA A 13 11.76 6.40 9.27
C ALA A 13 12.67 5.30 8.70
N LYS A 14 12.18 4.07 8.69
CA LYS A 14 12.89 2.88 8.18
C LYS A 14 12.32 2.39 6.85
N GLU A 15 11.07 2.73 6.58
CA GLU A 15 10.34 2.31 5.40
C GLU A 15 9.53 3.48 4.81
N ALA A 16 9.28 3.42 3.50
CA ALA A 16 8.42 4.33 2.77
C ALA A 16 7.31 3.52 2.09
N LEU A 17 6.07 3.71 2.50
CA LEU A 17 4.90 3.13 1.84
C LEU A 17 4.40 4.12 0.78
N VAL A 18 4.37 3.70 -0.48
CA VAL A 18 3.91 4.51 -1.61
C VAL A 18 2.75 3.82 -2.31
N PHE A 19 1.64 4.52 -2.48
CA PHE A 19 0.53 4.09 -3.33
C PHE A 19 0.68 4.72 -4.70
N MET A 20 0.84 3.89 -5.72
CA MET A 20 0.99 4.31 -7.10
C MET A 20 -0.25 3.91 -7.90
N LEU A 21 -0.93 4.90 -8.47
CA LEU A 21 -1.99 4.67 -9.44
C LEU A 21 -1.35 4.47 -10.81
N VAL A 22 -1.59 3.30 -11.41
CA VAL A 22 -1.06 2.94 -12.73
C VAL A 22 -2.23 2.73 -13.68
N SER A 23 -2.23 3.45 -14.79
CA SER A 23 -3.26 3.28 -15.81
C SER A 23 -3.03 2.01 -16.62
N ILE A 24 -4.12 1.26 -16.84
CA ILE A 24 -4.12 0.05 -17.67
C ILE A 24 -4.32 0.41 -19.14
N ASN A 25 -5.14 1.43 -19.42
CA ASN A 25 -5.55 1.80 -20.77
C ASN A 25 -4.71 2.94 -21.37
N SER A 26 -3.67 3.39 -20.66
CA SER A 26 -2.86 4.53 -21.06
C SER A 26 -1.50 4.47 -20.38
N ASN A 27 -0.50 5.13 -20.94
CA ASN A 27 0.88 5.09 -20.45
C ASN A 27 1.14 6.19 -19.41
N TRP A 28 0.51 6.10 -18.23
CA TRP A 28 0.82 6.98 -17.12
C TRP A 28 0.74 6.26 -15.78
N LYS A 29 1.54 6.77 -14.84
CA LYS A 29 1.56 6.36 -13.43
C LYS A 29 1.79 7.58 -12.57
N VAL A 30 1.11 7.66 -11.43
CA VAL A 30 1.24 8.79 -10.49
C VAL A 30 1.20 8.28 -9.05
N PRO A 31 2.11 8.73 -8.18
CA PRO A 31 1.97 8.46 -6.75
C PRO A 31 0.78 9.26 -6.20
N VAL A 32 -0.13 8.57 -5.52
CA VAL A 32 -1.35 9.17 -4.93
C VAL A 32 -1.32 9.19 -3.40
N GLY A 33 -0.32 8.55 -2.78
CA GLY A 33 -0.07 8.62 -1.35
C GLY A 33 1.35 8.17 -1.03
N TYR A 34 1.98 8.80 -0.04
CA TYR A 34 3.30 8.44 0.47
C TYR A 34 3.36 8.60 1.99
N PHE A 35 3.95 7.63 2.68
CA PHE A 35 4.04 7.60 4.14
C PHE A 35 5.44 7.17 4.55
N LEU A 36 6.17 8.05 5.22
CA LEU A 36 7.46 7.74 5.84
C LEU A 36 7.20 7.25 7.26
N THR A 37 7.68 6.06 7.59
CA THR A 37 7.34 5.42 8.86
C THR A 37 8.46 4.53 9.36
N ALA A 38 8.53 4.34 10.67
CA ALA A 38 9.42 3.37 11.31
C ALA A 38 8.83 1.94 11.32
N GLY A 39 7.59 1.79 10.84
CA GLY A 39 6.83 0.55 10.81
C GLY A 39 5.33 0.85 10.83
N LEU A 40 4.56 0.29 9.89
CA LEU A 40 3.09 0.29 9.98
C LEU A 40 2.54 -1.11 10.22
N GLY A 41 1.61 -1.22 11.17
CA GLY A 41 0.85 -2.43 11.41
C GLY A 41 -0.09 -2.79 10.24
N VAL A 42 -0.50 -4.05 10.16
CA VAL A 42 -1.40 -4.54 9.09
C VAL A 42 -2.69 -3.72 9.03
N ASP A 43 -3.33 -3.46 10.18
CA ASP A 43 -4.59 -2.72 10.24
C ASP A 43 -4.45 -1.26 9.80
N GLN A 44 -3.33 -0.60 10.15
CA GLN A 44 -3.03 0.76 9.70
C GLN A 44 -2.87 0.79 8.17
N LYS A 45 -2.08 -0.13 7.61
CA LYS A 45 -1.88 -0.23 6.16
C LYS A 45 -3.21 -0.54 5.44
N SER A 46 -4.04 -1.45 5.97
CA SER A 46 -5.37 -1.74 5.42
C SER A 46 -6.29 -0.51 5.45
N SER A 47 -6.27 0.28 6.52
CA SER A 47 -7.04 1.52 6.63
C SER A 47 -6.60 2.57 5.59
N LEU A 48 -5.28 2.73 5.41
CA LEU A 48 -4.72 3.63 4.40
C LEU A 48 -5.13 3.22 2.98
N ILE A 49 -5.12 1.92 2.68
CA ILE A 49 -5.55 1.41 1.36
C ILE A 49 -7.04 1.65 1.15
N ARG A 50 -7.91 1.36 2.14
CA ARG A 50 -9.35 1.64 2.04
C ARG A 50 -9.60 3.13 1.76
N THR A 51 -8.92 4.00 2.50
CA THR A 51 -9.01 5.46 2.30
C THR A 51 -8.57 5.86 0.89
N CYS A 52 -7.45 5.33 0.41
CA CYS A 52 -6.96 5.58 -0.94
C CYS A 52 -7.99 5.16 -2.01
N LEU A 53 -8.57 3.96 -1.88
CA LEU A 53 -9.59 3.45 -2.79
C LEU A 53 -10.86 4.30 -2.78
N THR A 54 -11.33 4.73 -1.61
CA THR A 54 -12.50 5.62 -1.48
C THR A 54 -12.26 6.95 -2.18
N LEU A 55 -11.12 7.60 -1.95
CA LEU A 55 -10.77 8.87 -2.59
C LEU A 55 -10.66 8.72 -4.12
N LEU A 56 -10.06 7.63 -4.60
CA LEU A 56 -9.97 7.36 -6.04
C LEU A 56 -11.36 7.15 -6.66
N GLN A 57 -12.25 6.43 -5.99
CA GLN A 57 -13.62 6.23 -6.45
C GLN A 57 -14.38 7.56 -6.57
N GLU A 58 -14.20 8.48 -5.60
CA GLU A 58 -14.82 9.82 -5.64
C GLU A 58 -14.37 10.66 -6.85
N THR A 59 -13.16 10.41 -7.37
CA THR A 59 -12.66 11.07 -8.61
C THR A 59 -13.18 10.44 -9.90
N GLY A 60 -13.94 9.34 -9.82
CA GLY A 60 -14.42 8.58 -10.98
C GLY A 60 -13.40 7.57 -11.53
N VAL A 61 -12.28 7.35 -10.84
CA VAL A 61 -11.29 6.32 -11.20
C VAL A 61 -11.82 4.94 -10.79
N ASN A 62 -11.89 4.03 -11.76
CA ASN A 62 -12.24 2.63 -11.49
C ASN A 62 -10.97 1.80 -11.25
N VAL A 63 -10.69 1.47 -9.98
CA VAL A 63 -9.56 0.61 -9.60
C VAL A 63 -9.97 -0.86 -9.74
N ILE A 64 -9.37 -1.56 -10.71
CA ILE A 64 -9.72 -2.97 -11.00
C ILE A 64 -8.74 -4.00 -10.39
N SER A 65 -7.57 -3.56 -9.95
CA SER A 65 -6.57 -4.44 -9.34
C SER A 65 -5.64 -3.68 -8.39
N ILE A 66 -5.09 -4.41 -7.42
CA ILE A 66 -4.02 -3.94 -6.54
C ILE A 66 -2.86 -4.91 -6.72
N THR A 67 -1.65 -4.37 -6.92
CA THR A 67 -0.42 -5.15 -7.05
C THR A 67 0.52 -4.85 -5.89
N PHE A 68 1.17 -5.88 -5.38
CA PHE A 68 2.11 -5.83 -4.26
C PHE A 68 3.13 -6.95 -4.43
N ASP A 69 4.22 -6.91 -3.67
CA ASP A 69 5.27 -7.94 -3.72
C ASP A 69 4.84 -9.26 -3.04
N GLY A 70 5.70 -10.28 -3.06
CA GLY A 70 5.40 -11.59 -2.48
C GLY A 70 5.56 -11.67 -0.95
N LEU A 71 5.60 -10.56 -0.20
CA LEU A 71 5.79 -10.63 1.26
C LEU A 71 4.52 -11.12 1.98
N SER A 72 4.71 -12.04 2.93
CA SER A 72 3.61 -12.62 3.74
C SER A 72 2.73 -11.56 4.43
N THR A 73 3.32 -10.46 4.88
CA THR A 73 2.60 -9.34 5.49
C THR A 73 1.59 -8.70 4.54
N ASN A 74 1.92 -8.61 3.24
CA ASN A 74 1.00 -8.04 2.25
C ASN A 74 -0.14 -9.01 1.91
N PHE A 75 0.12 -10.32 1.92
CA PHE A 75 -0.94 -11.32 1.84
C PHE A 75 -1.94 -11.20 3.00
N SER A 76 -1.45 -11.12 4.25
CA SER A 76 -2.31 -10.91 5.43
C SER A 76 -3.12 -9.62 5.34
N LEU A 77 -2.49 -8.55 4.86
CA LEU A 77 -3.15 -7.26 4.63
C LEU A 77 -4.29 -7.36 3.60
N MET A 78 -4.09 -8.10 2.52
CA MET A 78 -5.14 -8.29 1.50
C MET A 78 -6.27 -9.15 2.03
N THR A 79 -5.99 -10.15 2.87
CA THR A 79 -7.02 -10.90 3.60
C THR A 79 -7.84 -9.96 4.51
N ASN A 80 -7.22 -9.00 5.20
CA ASN A 80 -7.94 -7.98 5.99
C ASN A 80 -8.78 -7.01 5.14
N LEU A 81 -8.45 -6.87 3.86
CA LEU A 81 -9.26 -6.13 2.88
C LEU A 81 -10.42 -6.98 2.32
N GLY A 82 -10.52 -8.26 2.67
CA GLY A 82 -11.55 -9.20 2.22
C GLY A 82 -11.12 -10.09 1.06
N CYS A 83 -9.84 -10.06 0.66
CA CYS A 83 -9.33 -10.93 -0.40
C CYS A 83 -9.21 -12.38 0.09
N GLN A 84 -9.76 -13.33 -0.66
CA GLN A 84 -9.56 -14.75 -0.41
C GLN A 84 -8.39 -15.26 -1.24
N ILE A 85 -7.22 -15.32 -0.64
CA ILE A 85 -6.00 -15.77 -1.32
C ILE A 85 -5.85 -17.26 -1.08
N ASN A 86 -6.31 -18.06 -2.04
CA ASN A 86 -6.15 -19.50 -2.01
C ASN A 86 -4.75 -19.86 -2.53
N THR A 87 -3.84 -20.21 -1.62
CA THR A 87 -2.47 -20.63 -1.95
C THR A 87 -2.40 -22.04 -2.55
N ASP A 88 -3.49 -22.81 -2.49
CA ASP A 88 -3.56 -24.17 -3.05
C ASP A 88 -3.93 -24.16 -4.54
N LEU A 89 -4.16 -22.98 -5.12
CA LEU A 89 -4.26 -22.82 -6.57
C LEU A 89 -2.89 -23.13 -7.17
N GLN A 90 -2.77 -24.30 -7.81
CA GLN A 90 -1.61 -24.65 -8.64
C GLN A 90 -1.60 -23.73 -9.88
N LEU A 91 -1.06 -22.52 -9.72
CA LEU A 91 -0.85 -21.59 -10.81
C LEU A 91 0.20 -22.18 -11.75
N LYS A 92 -0.23 -22.64 -12.92
CA LYS A 92 0.68 -23.09 -13.98
C LYS A 92 1.15 -21.87 -14.78
N PRO A 93 2.43 -21.47 -14.71
CA PRO A 93 2.94 -20.42 -15.59
C PRO A 93 2.95 -20.92 -17.03
N TYR A 94 2.46 -20.10 -17.96
CA TYR A 94 2.46 -20.38 -19.41
C TYR A 94 3.63 -19.70 -20.14
N PHE A 95 4.50 -19.01 -19.40
CA PHE A 95 5.72 -18.43 -19.92
C PHE A 95 6.79 -19.53 -20.00
N ARG A 96 7.49 -19.60 -21.14
CA ARG A 96 8.63 -20.51 -21.37
C ARG A 96 9.93 -19.86 -20.94
#